data_AF-A0A1G4I0N2-F1
#
_entry.id   AF-A0A1G4I0N2-F1
#
_cell.length_a   1.000
_cell.length_b   1.000
_cell.length_c   1.000
_cell.angle_alpha   90.00
_cell.angle_beta   90.00
_cell.angle_gamma   90.00
#
_symmetry.space_group_name_H-M   'P 1'
#
loop_
_entity.id
_entity.type
_entity.pdbx_description
1 polymer ?
#
loop_
_entity_poly.entity_id
_entity_poly.type
_entity_poly.pdbx_seq_one_letter_code
_entity_poly.pdbx_strand_id
1 'polypeptide(L)'
;MRSALRRCILRHQGCLRMKQSLSAFPTVVTGMTRHQGNSLIGTTHGAELSLAGDPQSVSHLSARNIATEALQMKKLHQERGGNPMLAQQARRVLFATSIAGQNLDARSVALLLNTAVYFGMESDAKLVRECIDYCLKNDKLITVDVLPIVVTACATLKSRDAREVIEMQAQKAARNAKFLDAKDVTNIISAFSKTGINHEKLFAFLSRRVQTLARVGEFEAAHLVILANAFSRLRYRDKFLFGAIARRAMSLRERVTVNELVPLIVAFSKIGLKDPKLSKRFATKAMEYVDQMNAEQVASMFMAFAYFGIRYDQLFGVLTNRAVELIDEFNAQYISTTLNAFQRIGINNPELFDNLAERALAVVQDHDARDISKTVTALAHFGLKDEELFKRLASHAASIADQFDAMGLVNTAHAFARTNFLQQDMAVALSERSVYVCRLLDAGETRRLLWALAKFQVRDPKILTPVFNRCLALHYDFFADPTGSEEIEEIFDFYGPNFCPPLYQLYISRGSTPQA
;
A
#
# COMPACT_ATOMS: atom_id res chain seq x y z
N MET A 1 -36.46 25.32 -9.73
CA MET A 1 -35.61 24.48 -10.62
C MET A 1 -35.12 25.13 -11.93
N ARG A 2 -35.57 26.32 -12.36
CA ARG A 2 -35.01 26.99 -13.58
C ARG A 2 -34.09 28.21 -13.32
N SER A 3 -33.85 28.59 -12.06
CA SER A 3 -32.97 29.74 -11.71
C SER A 3 -31.56 29.34 -11.26
N ALA A 4 -31.30 28.06 -10.98
CA ALA A 4 -29.97 27.54 -10.65
C ALA A 4 -29.14 27.18 -11.90
N LEU A 5 -29.79 26.68 -12.97
CA LEU A 5 -29.12 26.33 -14.23
C LEU A 5 -28.53 27.53 -14.99
N ARG A 6 -29.08 28.76 -14.83
CA ARG A 6 -28.53 29.96 -15.49
C ARG A 6 -27.26 30.51 -14.84
N ARG A 7 -26.99 30.17 -13.57
CA ARG A 7 -25.75 30.60 -12.89
C ARG A 7 -24.54 29.69 -13.16
N CYS A 8 -24.78 28.44 -13.57
CA CYS A 8 -23.71 27.48 -13.90
C CYS A 8 -23.12 27.70 -15.32
N ILE A 9 -23.94 28.15 -16.28
CA ILE A 9 -23.50 28.35 -17.68
C ILE A 9 -22.54 29.55 -17.83
N LEU A 10 -22.61 30.56 -16.94
CA LEU A 10 -21.70 31.71 -16.96
C LEU A 10 -20.32 31.44 -16.32
N ARG A 11 -20.17 30.41 -15.48
CA ARG A 11 -18.85 30.00 -14.95
C ARG A 11 -18.10 29.03 -15.87
N HIS A 12 -18.83 28.28 -16.71
CA HIS A 12 -18.22 27.31 -17.64
C HIS A 12 -17.52 27.96 -18.84
N GLN A 13 -17.90 29.18 -19.24
CA GLN A 13 -17.26 29.90 -20.36
C GLN A 13 -15.94 30.59 -20.00
N GLY A 14 -15.66 30.83 -18.71
CA GLY A 14 -14.37 31.37 -18.24
C GLY A 14 -13.24 30.34 -18.19
N CYS A 15 -13.57 29.06 -17.99
CA CYS A 15 -12.58 27.98 -17.79
C CYS A 15 -12.06 27.38 -19.13
N LEU A 16 -12.80 27.56 -20.23
CA LEU A 16 -12.42 27.09 -21.58
C LEU A 16 -11.34 27.94 -22.25
N ARG A 17 -11.03 29.15 -21.73
CA ARG A 17 -9.95 30.01 -22.26
C ARG A 17 -8.58 29.78 -21.61
N MET A 18 -8.47 28.96 -20.57
CA MET A 18 -7.20 28.64 -19.90
C MET A 18 -6.59 27.28 -20.31
N LYS A 19 -7.32 26.46 -21.08
CA LYS A 19 -6.87 25.13 -21.54
C LYS A 19 -6.18 25.12 -22.91
N GLN A 20 -5.87 26.27 -23.51
CA GLN A 20 -5.15 26.37 -24.79
C GLN A 20 -3.65 26.73 -24.66
N SER A 21 -3.08 26.73 -23.46
CA SER A 21 -1.64 26.86 -23.27
C SER A 21 -1.13 25.74 -22.37
N LEU A 22 -0.56 24.69 -22.97
CA LEU A 22 0.38 23.69 -22.42
C LEU A 22 0.13 22.31 -23.04
N SER A 23 0.32 22.21 -24.35
CA SER A 23 0.51 20.95 -25.07
C SER A 23 1.62 21.13 -26.09
N ALA A 24 2.87 20.92 -25.69
CA ALA A 24 3.99 20.64 -26.60
C ALA A 24 5.23 20.22 -25.78
N PHE A 25 5.41 18.91 -25.60
CA PHE A 25 6.74 18.32 -25.49
C PHE A 25 7.34 18.23 -26.90
N PRO A 26 8.62 18.57 -27.09
CA PRO A 26 9.38 17.96 -28.17
C PRO A 26 10.64 17.26 -27.68
N THR A 27 10.74 16.02 -28.14
CA THR A 27 11.93 15.17 -28.30
C THR A 27 12.88 15.80 -29.32
N VAL A 28 14.16 16.01 -29.00
CA VAL A 28 15.26 16.33 -29.96
C VAL A 28 16.57 15.83 -29.33
N VAL A 29 17.20 14.74 -29.77
CA VAL A 29 18.02 14.51 -30.98
C VAL A 29 19.25 15.43 -31.08
N THR A 30 20.40 14.79 -31.22
CA THR A 30 21.77 15.30 -31.42
C THR A 30 21.92 16.44 -32.43
N GLY A 31 22.80 17.41 -32.11
CA GLY A 31 23.31 18.39 -33.07
C GLY A 31 24.47 19.22 -32.51
N MET A 32 25.68 18.95 -32.97
CA MET A 32 26.87 19.78 -32.78
C MET A 32 26.68 21.15 -33.47
N THR A 33 27.15 22.24 -32.87
CA THR A 33 27.84 23.34 -33.58
C THR A 33 28.61 24.23 -32.59
N ARG A 34 29.84 24.56 -32.97
CA ARG A 34 30.77 25.51 -32.32
C ARG A 34 30.26 26.94 -32.49
N HIS A 35 30.47 27.80 -31.50
CA HIS A 35 30.95 29.17 -31.73
C HIS A 35 31.67 29.73 -30.49
N GLN A 36 32.86 30.27 -30.74
CA GLN A 36 33.74 30.99 -29.81
C GLN A 36 33.25 32.44 -29.62
N GLY A 37 33.54 33.03 -28.45
CA GLY A 37 33.42 34.47 -28.21
C GLY A 37 33.84 34.86 -26.78
N ASN A 38 35.11 35.24 -26.62
CA ASN A 38 35.72 35.77 -25.40
C ASN A 38 35.19 37.16 -25.02
N SER A 39 35.01 37.44 -23.71
CA SER A 39 35.63 38.62 -23.05
C SER A 39 35.54 38.56 -21.51
N LEU A 40 36.70 38.91 -20.92
CA LEU A 40 37.16 39.05 -19.52
C LEU A 40 36.49 40.25 -18.81
N ILE A 41 36.53 40.52 -17.50
CA ILE A 41 36.95 39.95 -16.21
C ILE A 41 36.27 40.82 -15.14
N GLY A 42 35.88 40.24 -13.99
CA GLY A 42 35.43 40.98 -12.80
C GLY A 42 35.28 40.05 -11.59
N THR A 43 36.39 39.79 -10.92
CA THR A 43 36.61 38.82 -9.83
C THR A 43 35.90 39.17 -8.51
N THR A 44 35.25 38.20 -7.87
CA THR A 44 35.20 38.05 -6.39
C THR A 44 35.18 36.57 -6.01
N HIS A 45 36.03 36.20 -5.05
CA HIS A 45 36.44 34.84 -4.70
C HIS A 45 35.33 33.90 -4.21
N GLY A 46 35.17 32.77 -4.92
CA GLY A 46 34.67 31.51 -4.38
C GLY A 46 35.67 30.42 -4.76
N ALA A 47 36.12 29.61 -3.80
CA ALA A 47 37.08 28.54 -4.04
C ALA A 47 36.45 27.44 -4.91
N GLU A 48 36.64 27.54 -6.23
CA GLU A 48 36.39 26.47 -7.19
C GLU A 48 37.44 25.37 -6.98
N LEU A 49 36.97 24.16 -6.65
CA LEU A 49 37.81 22.96 -6.76
C LEU A 49 38.15 22.73 -8.24
N SER A 50 39.40 23.05 -8.60
CA SER A 50 39.98 22.75 -9.89
C SER A 50 40.11 21.23 -10.08
N LEU A 51 39.31 20.65 -10.97
CA LEU A 51 39.55 19.35 -11.59
C LEU A 51 39.58 19.55 -13.10
N ALA A 52 40.73 20.02 -13.60
CA ALA A 52 41.10 19.91 -15.00
C ALA A 52 42.35 19.03 -15.08
N GLY A 53 42.17 17.82 -15.60
CA GLY A 53 43.24 16.87 -15.91
C GLY A 53 42.77 15.97 -17.05
N ASP A 54 43.68 15.71 -17.99
CA ASP A 54 43.48 15.02 -19.26
C ASP A 54 42.66 13.72 -19.23
N PRO A 55 41.99 13.33 -20.34
CA PRO A 55 41.16 12.12 -20.42
C PRO A 55 41.94 10.79 -20.42
N GLN A 56 43.24 10.78 -20.09
CA GLN A 56 44.08 9.59 -20.06
C GLN A 56 44.78 9.32 -18.72
N SER A 57 44.44 10.03 -17.64
CA SER A 57 44.92 9.70 -16.29
C SER A 57 43.76 9.38 -15.35
N VAL A 58 43.07 8.25 -15.58
CA VAL A 58 42.22 7.64 -14.53
C VAL A 58 43.18 6.95 -13.54
N SER A 59 43.82 7.75 -12.69
CA SER A 59 44.50 7.24 -11.51
C SER A 59 43.47 6.47 -10.68
N HIS A 60 43.75 5.21 -10.36
CA HIS A 60 42.94 4.36 -9.50
C HIS A 60 42.58 5.08 -8.19
N LEU A 61 41.44 5.77 -8.17
CA LEU A 61 40.85 6.28 -6.93
C LEU A 61 40.51 5.06 -6.08
N SER A 62 41.12 4.98 -4.89
CA SER A 62 40.83 3.90 -3.95
C SER A 62 39.33 3.85 -3.69
N ALA A 63 38.74 2.66 -3.71
CA ALA A 63 37.31 2.47 -3.44
C ALA A 63 36.89 3.04 -2.08
N ARG A 64 37.83 3.22 -1.15
CA ARG A 64 37.63 3.94 0.11
C ARG A 64 37.30 5.42 -0.09
N ASN A 65 38.04 6.12 -0.96
CA ASN A 65 37.77 7.52 -1.26
C ASN A 65 36.43 7.66 -1.99
N ILE A 66 36.14 6.72 -2.89
CA ILE A 66 34.85 6.64 -3.58
C ILE A 66 33.71 6.38 -2.60
N ALA A 67 33.90 5.56 -1.55
CA ALA A 67 32.89 5.35 -0.52
C ALA A 67 32.51 6.65 0.22
N THR A 68 33.52 7.47 0.55
CA THR A 68 33.30 8.77 1.20
C THR A 68 32.64 9.78 0.27
N GLU A 69 33.08 9.83 -0.99
CA GLU A 69 32.52 10.70 -2.02
C GLU A 69 31.08 10.30 -2.35
N ALA A 70 30.80 9.00 -2.47
CA ALA A 70 29.47 8.47 -2.70
C ALA A 70 28.50 8.86 -1.58
N LEU A 71 28.93 8.77 -0.31
CA LEU A 71 28.12 9.21 0.81
C LEU A 71 27.83 10.72 0.76
N GLN A 72 28.81 11.54 0.36
CA GLN A 72 28.60 12.98 0.18
C GLN A 72 27.63 13.26 -0.96
N MET A 73 27.76 12.58 -2.10
CA MET A 73 26.83 12.68 -3.23
C MET A 73 25.40 12.32 -2.80
N LYS A 74 25.23 11.28 -1.99
CA LYS A 74 23.92 10.89 -1.43
C LYS A 74 23.32 12.00 -0.56
N LYS A 75 24.10 12.59 0.34
CA LYS A 75 23.63 13.70 1.20
C LYS A 75 23.24 14.93 0.36
N LEU A 76 24.10 15.33 -0.57
CA LEU A 76 23.85 16.46 -1.47
C LEU A 76 22.58 16.24 -2.31
N HIS A 77 22.36 15.01 -2.79
CA HIS A 77 21.17 14.65 -3.54
C HIS A 77 19.89 14.72 -2.68
N GLN A 78 19.97 14.34 -1.39
CA GLN A 78 18.87 14.47 -0.43
C GLN A 78 18.54 15.94 -0.12
N GLU A 79 19.57 16.78 0.06
CA GLU A 79 19.42 18.21 0.34
C GLU A 79 18.84 18.99 -0.86
N ARG A 80 19.25 18.63 -2.09
CA ARG A 80 18.85 19.31 -3.32
C ARG A 80 17.56 18.76 -3.96
N GLY A 81 16.76 18.01 -3.21
CA GLY A 81 15.44 17.56 -3.66
C GLY A 81 15.46 16.58 -4.84
N GLY A 82 16.52 15.78 -5.00
CA GLY A 82 16.54 14.70 -5.99
C GLY A 82 16.99 15.08 -7.40
N ASN A 83 18.04 15.90 -7.53
CA ASN A 83 18.56 16.33 -8.82
C ASN A 83 19.01 15.14 -9.71
N PRO A 84 18.41 14.96 -10.91
CA PRO A 84 18.67 13.82 -11.78
C PRO A 84 20.10 13.78 -12.33
N MET A 85 20.76 14.92 -12.53
CA MET A 85 22.15 14.98 -12.99
C MET A 85 23.11 14.43 -11.93
N LEU A 86 22.90 14.80 -10.66
CA LEU A 86 23.68 14.27 -9.54
C LEU A 86 23.49 12.75 -9.39
N ALA A 87 22.25 12.27 -9.55
CA ALA A 87 21.99 10.82 -9.54
C ALA A 87 22.69 10.10 -10.69
N GLN A 88 22.69 10.67 -11.89
CA GLN A 88 23.39 10.09 -13.04
C GLN A 88 24.91 10.11 -12.86
N GLN A 89 25.47 11.18 -12.32
CA GLN A 89 26.89 11.28 -12.00
C GLN A 89 27.31 10.23 -10.96
N ALA A 90 26.55 10.12 -9.86
CA ALA A 90 26.81 9.12 -8.83
C ALA A 90 26.75 7.70 -9.38
N ARG A 91 25.76 7.38 -10.24
CA ARG A 91 25.68 6.08 -10.92
C ARG A 91 26.91 5.80 -11.78
N ARG A 92 27.42 6.78 -12.53
CA ARG A 92 28.63 6.59 -13.36
C ARG A 92 29.86 6.28 -12.52
N VAL A 93 30.08 7.03 -11.44
CA VAL A 93 31.21 6.81 -10.52
C VAL A 93 31.12 5.42 -9.89
N LEU A 94 29.95 5.05 -9.37
CA LEU A 94 29.73 3.75 -8.73
C LEU A 94 29.82 2.59 -9.73
N PHE A 95 29.38 2.76 -10.97
CA PHE A 95 29.48 1.75 -12.02
C PHE A 95 30.95 1.45 -12.39
N ALA A 96 31.81 2.48 -12.39
CA ALA A 96 33.24 2.32 -12.66
C ALA A 96 34.04 1.77 -11.47
N THR A 97 33.43 1.67 -10.28
CA THR A 97 34.10 1.25 -9.05
C THR A 97 34.15 -0.28 -8.95
N SER A 98 35.31 -0.82 -8.55
CA SER A 98 35.48 -2.23 -8.18
C SER A 98 36.22 -2.33 -6.85
N ILE A 99 35.75 -3.21 -5.99
CA ILE A 99 36.37 -3.49 -4.68
C ILE A 99 37.27 -4.73 -4.72
N ALA A 100 37.26 -5.49 -5.82
CA ALA A 100 38.09 -6.67 -5.99
C ALA A 100 39.59 -6.34 -5.90
N GLY A 101 40.31 -7.05 -5.03
CA GLY A 101 41.75 -6.87 -4.82
C GLY A 101 42.13 -5.66 -3.95
N GLN A 102 41.17 -4.91 -3.41
CA GLN A 102 41.44 -3.79 -2.49
C GLN A 102 41.23 -4.20 -1.03
N ASN A 103 42.10 -3.71 -0.13
CA ASN A 103 41.93 -3.92 1.31
C ASN A 103 40.99 -2.85 1.90
N LEU A 104 39.69 -3.18 1.95
CA LEU A 104 38.65 -2.29 2.45
C LEU A 104 38.08 -2.78 3.77
N ASP A 105 37.75 -1.83 4.64
CA ASP A 105 37.00 -2.08 5.86
C ASP A 105 35.50 -2.26 5.58
N ALA A 106 34.82 -3.01 6.46
CA ALA A 106 33.41 -3.34 6.30
C ALA A 106 32.52 -2.08 6.21
N ARG A 107 32.90 -0.98 6.85
CA ARG A 107 32.17 0.29 6.81
C ARG A 107 32.20 0.91 5.42
N SER A 108 33.36 0.96 4.76
CA SER A 108 33.47 1.47 3.39
C SER A 108 32.64 0.64 2.41
N VAL A 109 32.67 -0.70 2.53
CA VAL A 109 31.86 -1.61 1.71
C VAL A 109 30.36 -1.38 1.94
N ALA A 110 29.92 -1.26 3.19
CA ALA A 110 28.53 -1.00 3.52
C ALA A 110 28.03 0.35 2.99
N LEU A 111 28.88 1.39 3.03
CA LEU A 111 28.56 2.71 2.47
C LEU A 111 28.44 2.68 0.95
N LEU A 112 29.35 1.98 0.26
CA LEU A 112 29.28 1.77 -1.19
C LEU A 112 28.00 1.03 -1.56
N LEU A 113 27.71 -0.09 -0.89
CA LEU A 113 26.51 -0.88 -1.12
C LEU A 113 25.23 -0.05 -0.90
N ASN A 114 25.12 0.64 0.23
CA ASN A 114 23.96 1.48 0.56
C ASN A 114 23.79 2.68 -0.39
N THR A 115 24.87 3.18 -0.98
CA THR A 115 24.80 4.30 -1.91
C THR A 115 24.48 3.83 -3.33
N ALA A 116 25.07 2.72 -3.78
CA ALA A 116 24.74 2.06 -5.04
C ALA A 116 23.24 1.74 -5.13
N VAL A 117 22.73 1.09 -4.08
CA VAL A 117 21.32 0.78 -3.93
C VAL A 117 20.44 2.04 -3.92
N TYR A 118 20.86 3.09 -3.20
CA TYR A 118 20.11 4.35 -3.13
C TYR A 118 19.93 5.01 -4.51
N PHE A 119 20.94 4.92 -5.38
CA PHE A 119 20.88 5.45 -6.73
C PHE A 119 20.24 4.49 -7.76
N GLY A 120 19.67 3.39 -7.30
CA GLY A 120 18.89 2.44 -8.11
C GLY A 120 19.73 1.38 -8.82
N MET A 121 20.95 1.10 -8.35
CA MET A 121 21.73 -0.02 -8.88
C MET A 121 21.13 -1.34 -8.39
N GLU A 122 20.86 -2.24 -9.34
CA GLU A 122 20.29 -3.56 -9.08
C GLU A 122 21.36 -4.57 -8.63
N SER A 123 20.91 -5.77 -8.25
CA SER A 123 21.77 -6.83 -7.72
C SER A 123 22.75 -7.43 -8.73
N ASP A 124 22.53 -7.21 -10.02
CA ASP A 124 23.38 -7.68 -11.12
C ASP A 124 24.61 -6.78 -11.34
N ALA A 125 24.53 -5.52 -10.91
CA ALA A 125 25.61 -4.56 -11.02
C ALA A 125 26.88 -5.08 -10.35
N LYS A 126 28.02 -4.97 -11.06
CA LYS A 126 29.31 -5.52 -10.63
C LYS A 126 29.67 -5.10 -9.19
N LEU A 127 29.59 -3.80 -8.89
CA LEU A 127 29.89 -3.27 -7.55
C LEU A 127 29.00 -3.90 -6.46
N VAL A 128 27.70 -4.05 -6.74
CA VAL A 128 26.72 -4.59 -5.79
C VAL A 128 27.02 -6.06 -5.52
N ARG A 129 27.30 -6.87 -6.55
CA ARG A 129 27.69 -8.27 -6.40
C ARG A 129 28.97 -8.42 -5.58
N GLU A 130 30.00 -7.64 -5.89
CA GLU A 130 31.25 -7.68 -5.13
C GLU A 130 31.02 -7.31 -3.65
N CYS A 131 30.20 -6.30 -3.37
CA CYS A 131 29.87 -5.90 -1.99
C CYS A 131 29.09 -7.00 -1.25
N ILE A 132 28.12 -7.65 -1.89
CA ILE A 132 27.38 -8.77 -1.29
C ILE A 132 28.33 -9.95 -1.02
N ASP A 133 29.17 -10.31 -1.98
CA ASP A 133 30.18 -11.38 -1.83
C ASP A 133 31.15 -11.09 -0.68
N TYR A 134 31.56 -9.83 -0.53
CA TYR A 134 32.36 -9.41 0.63
C TYR A 134 31.59 -9.62 1.93
N CYS A 135 30.32 -9.21 2.00
CA CYS A 135 29.48 -9.41 3.18
C CYS A 135 29.25 -10.89 3.52
N LEU A 136 29.15 -11.76 2.50
CA LEU A 136 29.02 -13.20 2.69
C LEU A 136 30.30 -13.83 3.24
N LYS A 137 31.46 -13.49 2.66
CA LYS A 137 32.76 -14.08 3.03
C LYS A 137 33.32 -13.53 4.34
N ASN A 138 33.03 -12.25 4.65
CA ASN A 138 33.63 -11.52 5.76
C ASN A 138 32.62 -11.13 6.85
N ASP A 139 31.61 -11.95 7.13
CA ASP A 139 30.59 -11.68 8.16
C ASP A 139 31.19 -11.26 9.51
N LYS A 140 32.30 -11.87 9.91
CA LYS A 140 32.99 -11.56 11.17
C LYS A 140 33.44 -10.09 11.26
N LEU A 141 33.83 -9.48 10.14
CA LEU A 141 34.31 -8.10 10.06
C LEU A 141 33.18 -7.06 10.12
N ILE A 142 31.93 -7.46 9.92
CA ILE A 142 30.78 -6.54 9.97
C ILE A 142 30.47 -6.21 11.44
N THR A 143 30.85 -5.03 11.89
CA THR A 143 30.63 -4.58 13.27
C THR A 143 29.17 -4.19 13.52
N VAL A 144 28.79 -4.02 14.80
CA VAL A 144 27.40 -3.75 15.21
C VAL A 144 26.87 -2.42 14.64
N ASP A 145 27.74 -1.42 14.46
CA ASP A 145 27.41 -0.11 13.85
C ASP A 145 27.26 -0.18 12.32
N VAL A 146 27.90 -1.17 11.68
CA VAL A 146 27.85 -1.35 10.21
C VAL A 146 26.68 -2.24 9.79
N LEU A 147 26.29 -3.18 10.64
CA LEU A 147 25.22 -4.15 10.39
C LEU A 147 23.90 -3.51 9.91
N PRO A 148 23.34 -2.46 10.55
CA PRO A 148 22.09 -1.85 10.12
C PRO A 148 22.16 -1.28 8.70
N ILE A 149 23.32 -0.76 8.30
CA ILE A 149 23.56 -0.21 6.96
C ILE A 149 23.50 -1.34 5.91
N VAL A 150 24.20 -2.44 6.19
CA VAL A 150 24.22 -3.62 5.32
C VAL A 150 22.82 -4.22 5.19
N VAL A 151 22.13 -4.46 6.31
CA VAL A 151 20.78 -5.04 6.32
C VAL A 151 19.79 -4.17 5.54
N THR A 152 19.86 -2.84 5.71
CA THR A 152 18.98 -1.91 4.99
C THR A 152 19.24 -1.92 3.49
N ALA A 153 20.51 -1.95 3.07
CA ALA A 153 20.89 -1.98 1.66
C ALA A 153 20.56 -3.34 1.00
N CYS A 154 20.76 -4.44 1.72
CA CYS A 154 20.36 -5.77 1.25
C CYS A 154 18.84 -5.91 1.20
N ALA A 155 18.06 -5.29 2.08
CA ALA A 155 16.61 -5.42 2.09
C ALA A 155 15.93 -4.83 0.85
N THR A 156 16.55 -3.84 0.22
CA THR A 156 16.14 -3.27 -1.07
C THR A 156 16.57 -4.12 -2.27
N LEU A 157 17.57 -4.99 -2.09
CA LEU A 157 18.06 -5.91 -3.11
C LEU A 157 17.26 -7.21 -3.04
N LYS A 158 16.43 -7.48 -4.05
CA LYS A 158 15.58 -8.68 -4.10
C LYS A 158 16.33 -9.93 -4.60
N SER A 159 17.59 -10.11 -4.17
CA SER A 159 18.43 -11.25 -4.57
C SER A 159 18.55 -12.31 -3.47
N ARG A 160 18.82 -13.56 -3.88
CA ARG A 160 19.04 -14.69 -2.96
C ARG A 160 20.23 -14.43 -2.04
N ASP A 161 21.33 -13.93 -2.58
CA ASP A 161 22.56 -13.68 -1.83
C ASP A 161 22.38 -12.54 -0.82
N ALA A 162 21.62 -11.49 -1.18
CA ALA A 162 21.27 -10.43 -0.24
C ALA A 162 20.38 -10.95 0.91
N ARG A 163 19.48 -11.90 0.62
CA ARG A 163 18.67 -12.56 1.65
C ARG A 163 19.54 -13.37 2.62
N GLU A 164 20.53 -14.09 2.12
CA GLU A 164 21.46 -14.86 2.97
C GLU A 164 22.28 -13.93 3.89
N VAL A 165 22.77 -12.80 3.36
CA VAL A 165 23.43 -11.76 4.18
C VAL A 165 22.49 -11.27 5.29
N ILE A 166 21.21 -10.98 4.98
CA ILE A 166 20.23 -10.53 5.98
C ILE A 166 20.03 -11.58 7.07
N GLU A 167 19.92 -12.86 6.72
CA GLU A 167 19.72 -13.95 7.68
C GLU A 167 20.95 -14.14 8.60
N MET A 168 22.17 -14.00 8.08
CA MET A 168 23.39 -14.01 8.90
C MET A 168 23.46 -12.81 9.85
N GLN A 169 23.18 -11.60 9.33
CA GLN A 169 23.13 -10.39 10.15
C GLN A 169 22.01 -10.45 11.19
N ALA A 170 20.90 -11.16 10.93
CA ALA A 170 19.82 -11.37 11.89
C ALA A 170 20.33 -12.00 13.19
N GLN A 171 21.16 -13.04 13.08
CA GLN A 171 21.72 -13.74 14.23
C GLN A 171 22.66 -12.83 15.04
N LYS A 172 23.49 -12.05 14.34
CA LYS A 172 24.41 -11.09 14.95
C LYS A 172 23.66 -9.94 15.65
N ALA A 173 22.60 -9.42 15.03
CA ALA A 173 21.72 -8.41 15.61
C ALA A 173 21.01 -8.94 16.87
N ALA A 174 20.57 -10.21 16.87
CA ALA A 174 19.91 -10.82 18.03
C ALA A 174 20.85 -10.91 19.24
N ARG A 175 22.11 -11.32 19.02
CA ARG A 175 23.14 -11.41 20.09
C ARG A 175 23.53 -10.04 20.65
N ASN A 176 23.54 -9.01 19.81
CA ASN A 176 23.98 -7.66 20.15
C ASN A 176 22.83 -6.67 20.38
N ALA A 177 21.58 -7.13 20.49
CA ALA A 177 20.39 -6.28 20.54
C ALA A 177 20.45 -5.21 21.66
N LYS A 178 21.12 -5.51 22.77
CA LYS A 178 21.30 -4.57 23.90
C LYS A 178 22.15 -3.33 23.58
N PHE A 179 22.99 -3.40 22.55
CA PHE A 179 23.92 -2.32 22.17
C PHE A 179 23.42 -1.47 21.00
N LEU A 180 22.33 -1.88 20.35
CA LEU A 180 21.76 -1.14 19.24
C LEU A 180 21.05 0.12 19.76
N ASP A 181 21.25 1.25 19.10
CA ASP A 181 20.57 2.49 19.41
C ASP A 181 19.14 2.55 18.80
N ALA A 182 18.42 3.65 19.04
CA ALA A 182 17.07 3.85 18.51
C ALA A 182 17.01 3.76 16.98
N LYS A 183 18.00 4.32 16.28
CA LYS A 183 18.04 4.38 14.81
C LYS A 183 18.35 3.01 14.22
N ASP A 184 19.31 2.30 14.78
CA ASP A 184 19.75 0.98 14.36
C ASP A 184 18.63 -0.04 14.49
N VAL A 185 17.96 -0.08 15.65
CA VAL A 185 16.82 -0.97 15.88
C VAL A 185 15.69 -0.67 14.90
N THR A 186 15.40 0.62 14.66
CA THR A 186 14.36 1.05 13.71
C THR A 186 14.69 0.62 12.28
N ASN A 187 15.92 0.82 11.83
CA ASN A 187 16.36 0.46 10.48
C ASN A 187 16.33 -1.05 10.25
N ILE A 188 16.81 -1.84 11.22
CA ILE A 188 16.77 -3.30 11.15
C ILE A 188 15.32 -3.77 11.06
N ILE A 189 14.44 -3.38 11.98
CA ILE A 189 13.03 -3.83 11.95
C ILE A 189 12.34 -3.40 10.65
N SER A 190 12.59 -2.17 10.19
CA SER A 190 12.05 -1.67 8.91
C SER A 190 12.51 -2.53 7.73
N ALA A 191 13.81 -2.87 7.67
CA ALA A 191 14.38 -3.71 6.63
C ALA A 191 13.75 -5.11 6.60
N PHE A 192 13.63 -5.77 7.75
CA PHE A 192 12.96 -7.07 7.86
C PHE A 192 11.48 -7.01 7.47
N SER A 193 10.79 -5.92 7.82
CA SER A 193 9.39 -5.74 7.44
C SER A 193 9.18 -5.58 5.92
N LYS A 194 10.18 -5.05 5.20
CA LYS A 194 10.13 -4.88 3.74
C LYS A 194 10.43 -6.18 2.99
N THR A 195 11.30 -7.02 3.55
CA THR A 195 11.71 -8.29 2.92
C THR A 195 10.73 -9.43 3.21
N GLY A 196 9.88 -9.30 4.22
CA GLY A 196 8.96 -10.36 4.64
C GLY A 196 9.66 -11.56 5.28
N ILE A 197 10.94 -11.42 5.64
CA ILE A 197 11.70 -12.47 6.35
C ILE A 197 11.23 -12.48 7.80
N ASN A 198 10.64 -13.59 8.23
CA ASN A 198 10.19 -13.74 9.62
C ASN A 198 11.31 -14.36 10.48
N HIS A 199 11.78 -13.63 11.49
CA HIS A 199 12.79 -14.10 12.44
C HIS A 199 12.34 -13.85 13.89
N GLU A 200 11.50 -14.74 14.41
CA GLU A 200 10.81 -14.57 15.70
C GLU A 200 11.74 -14.24 16.88
N LYS A 201 12.87 -14.94 17.00
CA LYS A 201 13.85 -14.70 18.08
C LYS A 201 14.42 -13.27 18.03
N LEU A 202 14.72 -12.77 16.83
CA LEU A 202 15.25 -11.43 16.63
C LEU A 202 14.21 -10.40 17.02
N PHE A 203 12.97 -10.57 16.55
CA PHE A 203 11.86 -9.67 16.89
C PHE A 203 11.57 -9.63 18.39
N ALA A 204 11.71 -10.76 19.11
CA ALA A 204 11.58 -10.77 20.56
C ALA A 204 12.69 -9.94 21.25
N PHE A 205 13.96 -10.07 20.84
CA PHE A 205 15.06 -9.27 21.40
C PHE A 205 14.94 -7.79 21.04
N LEU A 206 14.63 -7.47 19.78
CA LEU A 206 14.47 -6.10 19.32
C LEU A 206 13.22 -5.45 19.95
N SER A 207 12.11 -6.18 20.12
CA SER A 207 10.93 -5.69 20.86
C SER A 207 11.32 -5.27 22.28
N ARG A 208 12.06 -6.11 23.02
CA ARG A 208 12.54 -5.76 24.37
C ARG A 208 13.43 -4.52 24.34
N ARG A 209 14.33 -4.41 23.36
CA ARG A 209 15.19 -3.22 23.21
C ARG A 209 14.36 -1.97 22.92
N VAL A 210 13.39 -2.03 22.02
CA VAL A 210 12.45 -0.93 21.74
C VAL A 210 11.70 -0.53 23.02
N GLN A 211 11.22 -1.48 23.80
CA GLN A 211 10.54 -1.17 25.07
C GLN A 211 11.45 -0.42 26.06
N THR A 212 12.72 -0.81 26.17
CA THR A 212 13.70 -0.12 27.02
C THR A 212 13.99 1.29 26.51
N LEU A 213 14.32 1.43 25.22
CA LEU A 213 14.65 2.72 24.61
C LEU A 213 13.46 3.70 24.63
N ALA A 214 12.24 3.20 24.47
CA ALA A 214 11.02 4.00 24.57
C ALA A 214 10.77 4.53 25.99
N ARG A 215 11.17 3.78 27.03
CA ARG A 215 11.06 4.24 28.43
C ARG A 215 12.08 5.31 28.78
N VAL A 216 13.30 5.19 28.26
CA VAL A 216 14.38 6.17 28.48
C VAL A 216 14.18 7.43 27.61
N GLY A 217 13.36 7.33 26.56
CA GLY A 217 12.98 8.48 25.74
C GLY A 217 13.93 8.74 24.58
N GLU A 218 14.61 7.73 24.07
CA GLU A 218 15.53 7.86 22.93
C GLU A 218 14.83 7.93 21.57
N PHE A 219 13.54 7.57 21.48
CA PHE A 219 12.80 7.63 20.22
C PHE A 219 12.15 8.98 19.95
N GLU A 220 12.35 9.47 18.74
CA GLU A 220 11.58 10.55 18.11
C GLU A 220 10.28 10.00 17.46
N ALA A 221 9.36 10.90 17.08
CA ALA A 221 8.08 10.53 16.46
C ALA A 221 8.26 9.68 15.19
N ALA A 222 9.15 10.09 14.27
CA ALA A 222 9.47 9.34 13.06
C ALA A 222 9.88 7.88 13.34
N HIS A 223 10.72 7.64 14.35
CA HIS A 223 11.12 6.29 14.73
C HIS A 223 9.92 5.44 15.19
N LEU A 224 9.05 6.00 16.03
CA LEU A 224 7.86 5.30 16.54
C LEU A 224 6.90 4.92 15.42
N VAL A 225 6.73 5.79 14.43
CA VAL A 225 5.88 5.54 13.25
C VAL A 225 6.45 4.39 12.42
N ILE A 226 7.76 4.40 12.14
CA ILE A 226 8.41 3.35 11.37
C ILE A 226 8.31 2.01 12.12
N LEU A 227 8.58 2.00 13.42
CA LEU A 227 8.48 0.81 14.26
C LEU A 227 7.05 0.25 14.27
N ALA A 228 6.04 1.09 14.52
CA ALA A 228 4.66 0.67 14.55
C ALA A 228 4.22 0.07 13.21
N ASN A 229 4.55 0.73 12.09
CA ASN A 229 4.23 0.23 10.75
C ASN A 229 4.97 -1.07 10.42
N ALA A 230 6.25 -1.16 10.76
CA ALA A 230 7.06 -2.34 10.48
C ALA A 230 6.57 -3.56 11.25
N PHE A 231 6.27 -3.43 12.55
CA PHE A 231 5.70 -4.52 13.34
C PHE A 231 4.26 -4.86 12.92
N SER A 232 3.46 -3.87 12.50
CA SER A 232 2.13 -4.11 11.93
C SER A 232 2.21 -4.95 10.65
N ARG A 233 3.13 -4.62 9.74
CA ARG A 233 3.40 -5.40 8.50
C ARG A 233 3.90 -6.81 8.79
N LEU A 234 4.77 -6.97 9.79
CA LEU A 234 5.26 -8.26 10.27
C LEU A 234 4.20 -9.08 11.02
N ARG A 235 3.01 -8.51 11.27
CA ARG A 235 1.94 -9.11 12.08
C ARG A 235 2.41 -9.51 13.50
N TYR A 236 3.42 -8.82 14.03
CA TYR A 236 3.97 -9.09 15.36
C TYR A 236 3.10 -8.47 16.44
N ARG A 237 2.32 -9.29 17.14
CA ARG A 237 1.34 -8.84 18.15
C ARG A 237 1.91 -8.90 19.57
N ASP A 238 2.57 -7.82 20.00
CA ASP A 238 3.06 -7.67 21.37
C ASP A 238 2.43 -6.44 22.06
N LYS A 239 1.54 -6.69 23.03
CA LYS A 239 0.82 -5.64 23.77
C LYS A 239 1.78 -4.72 24.53
N PHE A 240 2.89 -5.22 25.05
CA PHE A 240 3.84 -4.41 25.83
C PHE A 240 4.65 -3.49 24.94
N LEU A 241 5.07 -3.97 23.77
CA LEU A 241 5.72 -3.19 22.72
C LEU A 241 4.85 -2.03 22.26
N PHE A 242 3.62 -2.32 21.80
CA PHE A 242 2.70 -1.28 21.33
C PHE A 242 2.29 -0.32 22.46
N GLY A 243 2.14 -0.82 23.68
CA GLY A 243 1.93 0.03 24.85
C GLY A 243 3.12 0.96 25.13
N ALA A 244 4.36 0.51 24.94
CA ALA A 244 5.55 1.34 25.09
C ALA A 244 5.65 2.40 23.99
N ILE A 245 5.41 2.02 22.73
CA ILE A 245 5.37 2.94 21.58
C ILE A 245 4.28 4.00 21.80
N ALA A 246 3.07 3.60 22.18
CA ALA A 246 1.96 4.52 22.42
C ALA A 246 2.25 5.49 23.58
N ARG A 247 2.76 4.99 24.72
CA ARG A 247 3.13 5.86 25.85
C ARG A 247 4.20 6.86 25.47
N ARG A 248 5.22 6.44 24.73
CA ARG A 248 6.27 7.33 24.25
C ARG A 248 5.74 8.35 23.26
N ALA A 249 4.93 7.94 22.28
CA ALA A 249 4.33 8.85 21.30
C ALA A 249 3.47 9.94 21.97
N MET A 250 2.75 9.57 23.03
CA MET A 250 1.92 10.50 23.82
C MET A 250 2.72 11.37 24.80
N SER A 251 3.97 11.00 25.13
CA SER A 251 4.82 11.75 26.07
C SER A 251 5.85 12.65 25.37
N LEU A 252 5.90 12.65 24.04
CA LEU A 252 6.72 13.59 23.28
C LEU A 252 6.26 15.01 23.58
N ARG A 253 7.22 15.85 24.03
CA ARG A 253 6.97 17.27 24.34
C ARG A 253 6.73 18.10 23.07
N GLU A 254 7.38 17.69 21.98
CA GLU A 254 7.16 18.25 20.65
C GLU A 254 5.84 17.74 20.08
N ARG A 255 5.10 18.63 19.41
CA ARG A 255 3.83 18.27 18.77
C ARG A 255 4.12 17.26 17.66
N VAL A 256 3.65 16.02 17.83
CA VAL A 256 3.61 15.03 16.76
C VAL A 256 2.85 15.64 15.58
N THR A 257 3.46 15.61 14.40
CA THR A 257 2.86 16.17 13.19
C THR A 257 1.73 15.27 12.67
N VAL A 258 0.83 15.81 11.84
CA VAL A 258 -0.24 15.00 11.22
C VAL A 258 0.33 13.85 10.39
N ASN A 259 1.43 14.11 9.68
CA ASN A 259 2.16 13.15 8.87
C ASN A 259 2.76 11.99 9.68
N GLU A 260 2.91 12.15 11.00
CA GLU A 260 3.35 11.10 11.90
C GLU A 260 2.17 10.46 12.64
N LEU A 261 1.20 11.27 13.08
CA LEU A 261 0.04 10.80 13.83
C LEU A 261 -0.83 9.83 13.02
N VAL A 262 -1.16 10.16 11.78
CA VAL A 262 -2.07 9.35 10.96
C VAL A 262 -1.46 7.96 10.68
N PRO A 263 -0.22 7.84 10.18
CA PRO A 263 0.39 6.53 9.98
C PRO A 263 0.60 5.74 11.28
N LEU A 264 0.82 6.41 12.42
CA LEU A 264 0.86 5.76 13.72
C LEU A 264 -0.50 5.12 14.05
N ILE A 265 -1.60 5.88 13.96
CA ILE A 265 -2.95 5.39 14.23
C ILE A 265 -3.31 4.22 13.30
N VAL A 266 -3.00 4.34 12.00
CA VAL A 266 -3.22 3.27 11.00
C VAL A 266 -2.44 2.01 11.34
N ALA A 267 -1.20 2.13 11.80
CA ALA A 267 -0.40 0.97 12.21
C ALA A 267 -1.05 0.24 13.39
N PHE A 268 -1.49 1.00 14.41
CA PHE A 268 -2.16 0.48 15.61
C PHE A 268 -3.50 -0.19 15.29
N SER A 269 -4.29 0.37 14.38
CA SER A 269 -5.59 -0.18 14.02
C SER A 269 -5.49 -1.53 13.32
N LYS A 270 -4.50 -1.71 12.43
CA LYS A 270 -4.26 -2.95 11.68
C LYS A 270 -3.84 -4.15 12.55
N ILE A 271 -3.23 -3.90 13.71
CA ILE A 271 -2.77 -4.98 14.59
C ILE A 271 -3.94 -5.64 15.34
N GLY A 272 -5.03 -4.89 15.53
CA GLY A 272 -6.22 -5.35 16.23
C GLY A 272 -6.08 -5.37 17.76
N LEU A 273 -5.17 -4.57 18.33
CA LEU A 273 -5.09 -4.40 19.78
C LEU A 273 -6.29 -3.59 20.26
N LYS A 274 -7.25 -4.25 20.90
CA LYS A 274 -8.42 -3.62 21.49
C LYS A 274 -8.05 -2.94 22.81
N ASP A 275 -7.59 -1.69 22.74
CA ASP A 275 -7.42 -0.82 23.91
C ASP A 275 -8.30 0.44 23.75
N PRO A 276 -9.53 0.43 24.32
CA PRO A 276 -10.47 1.54 24.20
C PRO A 276 -9.94 2.88 24.72
N LYS A 277 -9.04 2.85 25.73
CA LYS A 277 -8.46 4.08 26.29
C LYS A 277 -7.47 4.68 25.32
N LEU A 278 -6.64 3.85 24.68
CA LEU A 278 -5.69 4.30 23.68
C LEU A 278 -6.41 4.82 22.42
N SER A 279 -7.39 4.08 21.89
CA SER A 279 -8.14 4.52 20.71
C SER A 279 -8.92 5.80 20.98
N LYS A 280 -9.46 6.00 22.20
CA LYS A 280 -10.10 7.28 22.58
C LYS A 280 -9.10 8.44 22.61
N ARG A 281 -7.88 8.23 23.10
CA ARG A 281 -6.81 9.25 23.06
C ARG A 281 -6.43 9.59 21.62
N PHE A 282 -6.28 8.59 20.76
CA PHE A 282 -6.06 8.81 19.32
C PHE A 282 -7.21 9.57 18.68
N ALA A 283 -8.47 9.25 19.01
CA ALA A 283 -9.62 9.98 18.49
C ALA A 283 -9.59 11.46 18.92
N THR A 284 -9.27 11.73 20.18
CA THR A 284 -9.17 13.10 20.71
C THR A 284 -8.08 13.88 19.98
N LYS A 285 -6.88 13.28 19.83
CA LYS A 285 -5.79 13.94 19.11
C LYS A 285 -6.08 14.10 17.62
N ALA A 286 -6.73 13.13 16.99
CA ALA A 286 -7.13 13.23 15.59
C ALA A 286 -8.02 14.46 15.37
N MET A 287 -9.02 14.67 16.22
CA MET A 287 -9.93 15.83 16.15
C MET A 287 -9.19 17.18 16.22
N GLU A 288 -8.10 17.29 17.00
CA GLU A 288 -7.29 18.51 17.07
C GLU A 288 -6.55 18.85 15.77
N TYR A 289 -6.34 17.85 14.90
CA TYR A 289 -5.54 17.97 13.68
C TYR A 289 -6.37 17.85 12.39
N VAL A 290 -7.70 17.73 12.47
CA VAL A 290 -8.53 17.46 11.29
C VAL A 290 -8.35 18.50 10.20
N ASP A 291 -8.27 19.79 10.56
CA ASP A 291 -8.13 20.88 9.59
C ASP A 291 -6.80 20.83 8.81
N GLN A 292 -5.79 20.13 9.33
CA GLN A 292 -4.49 19.95 8.70
C GLN A 292 -4.41 18.66 7.86
N MET A 293 -5.44 17.80 7.92
CA MET A 293 -5.46 16.56 7.16
C MET A 293 -5.82 16.82 5.70
N ASN A 294 -5.17 16.06 4.80
CA ASN A 294 -5.53 15.96 3.39
C ASN A 294 -6.52 14.81 3.13
N ALA A 295 -7.01 14.67 1.90
CA ALA A 295 -8.02 13.66 1.55
C ALA A 295 -7.57 12.22 1.84
N GLU A 296 -6.32 11.88 1.55
CA GLU A 296 -5.74 10.55 1.84
C GLU A 296 -5.78 10.23 3.34
N GLN A 297 -5.38 11.20 4.15
CA GLN A 297 -5.32 11.07 5.59
C GLN A 297 -6.71 10.93 6.18
N VAL A 298 -7.69 11.71 5.72
CA VAL A 298 -9.09 11.60 6.15
C VAL A 298 -9.66 10.20 5.83
N ALA A 299 -9.51 9.72 4.60
CA ALA A 299 -9.95 8.38 4.21
C ALA A 299 -9.27 7.28 5.04
N SER A 300 -7.96 7.42 5.28
CA SER A 300 -7.19 6.49 6.12
C SER A 300 -7.66 6.48 7.57
N MET A 301 -8.08 7.63 8.10
CA MET A 301 -8.59 7.76 9.46
C MET A 301 -9.95 7.10 9.62
N PHE A 302 -10.89 7.27 8.68
CA PHE A 302 -12.15 6.52 8.68
C PHE A 302 -11.88 5.01 8.77
N MET A 303 -11.01 4.49 7.89
CA MET A 303 -10.70 3.06 7.87
C MET A 303 -9.98 2.60 9.15
N ALA A 304 -9.07 3.41 9.69
CA ALA A 304 -8.38 3.07 10.93
C ALA A 304 -9.35 2.94 12.12
N PHE A 305 -10.32 3.84 12.24
CA PHE A 305 -11.32 3.76 13.31
C PHE A 305 -12.36 2.67 13.08
N ALA A 306 -12.68 2.35 11.82
CA ALA A 306 -13.44 1.15 11.49
C ALA A 306 -12.69 -0.14 11.89
N TYR A 307 -11.35 -0.19 11.80
CA TYR A 307 -10.56 -1.33 12.26
C TYR A 307 -10.50 -1.45 13.79
N PHE A 308 -10.45 -0.35 14.53
CA PHE A 308 -10.60 -0.40 16.00
C PHE A 308 -11.95 -0.98 16.42
N GLY A 309 -12.99 -0.86 15.59
CA GLY A 309 -14.30 -1.45 15.84
C GLY A 309 -15.07 -0.77 16.98
N ILE A 310 -14.68 0.45 17.32
CA ILE A 310 -15.36 1.28 18.32
C ILE A 310 -15.92 2.51 17.60
N ARG A 311 -17.21 2.76 17.80
CA ARG A 311 -17.92 3.88 17.21
C ARG A 311 -17.55 5.19 17.94
N TYR A 312 -17.01 6.15 17.19
CA TYR A 312 -16.67 7.48 17.68
C TYR A 312 -17.44 8.54 16.87
N ASP A 313 -18.72 8.74 17.19
CA ASP A 313 -19.62 9.59 16.40
C ASP A 313 -19.09 11.01 16.20
N GLN A 314 -18.55 11.64 17.25
CA GLN A 314 -17.98 12.98 17.16
C GLN A 314 -16.80 13.05 16.18
N LEU A 315 -15.90 12.05 16.25
CA LEU A 315 -14.77 11.98 15.32
C LEU A 315 -15.25 11.77 13.88
N PHE A 316 -16.20 10.87 13.67
CA PHE A 316 -16.76 10.62 12.34
C PHE A 316 -17.46 11.87 11.79
N GLY A 317 -18.21 12.61 12.61
CA GLY A 317 -18.83 13.87 12.19
C GLY A 317 -17.80 14.92 11.76
N VAL A 318 -16.76 15.14 12.56
CA VAL A 318 -15.71 16.13 12.23
C VAL A 318 -14.90 15.69 11.00
N LEU A 319 -14.57 14.40 10.86
CA LEU A 319 -13.93 13.86 9.66
C LEU A 319 -14.84 13.94 8.42
N THR A 320 -16.15 13.76 8.58
CA THR A 320 -17.12 13.90 7.47
C THR A 320 -17.12 15.33 6.96
N ASN A 321 -17.20 16.33 7.84
CA ASN A 321 -17.17 17.74 7.43
C ASN A 321 -15.89 18.02 6.61
N ARG A 322 -14.75 17.55 7.10
CA ARG A 322 -13.48 17.70 6.40
C ARG A 322 -13.43 16.94 5.08
N ALA A 323 -14.02 15.74 5.00
CA ALA A 323 -14.11 14.98 3.76
C ALA A 323 -14.94 15.70 2.70
N VAL A 324 -16.05 16.32 3.09
CA VAL A 324 -16.91 17.12 2.20
C VAL A 324 -16.15 18.36 1.70
N GLU A 325 -15.41 19.06 2.56
CA GLU A 325 -14.55 20.18 2.13
C GLU A 325 -13.50 19.77 1.10
N LEU A 326 -12.96 18.56 1.22
CA LEU A 326 -11.90 18.03 0.36
C LEU A 326 -12.41 17.13 -0.76
N ILE A 327 -13.73 17.09 -1.02
CA ILE A 327 -14.33 16.07 -1.88
C ILE A 327 -13.74 16.03 -3.30
N ASP A 328 -13.34 17.19 -3.85
CA ASP A 328 -12.71 17.31 -5.16
C ASP A 328 -11.31 16.67 -5.23
N GLU A 329 -10.64 16.48 -4.08
CA GLU A 329 -9.34 15.81 -3.97
C GLU A 329 -9.47 14.29 -3.80
N PHE A 330 -10.69 13.77 -3.57
CA PHE A 330 -10.90 12.34 -3.43
C PHE A 330 -10.71 11.63 -4.77
N ASN A 331 -9.80 10.66 -4.82
CA ASN A 331 -9.66 9.74 -5.94
C ASN A 331 -10.48 8.45 -5.67
N ALA A 332 -10.54 7.56 -6.66
CA ALA A 332 -11.25 6.28 -6.56
C ALA A 332 -10.91 5.48 -5.30
N GLN A 333 -9.62 5.41 -4.94
CA GLN A 333 -9.14 4.69 -3.77
C GLN A 333 -9.64 5.31 -2.45
N TYR A 334 -9.66 6.64 -2.33
CA TYR A 334 -10.11 7.33 -1.12
C TYR A 334 -11.62 7.19 -0.94
N ILE A 335 -12.38 7.23 -2.04
CA ILE A 335 -13.83 6.99 -2.06
C ILE A 335 -14.13 5.56 -1.59
N SER A 336 -13.54 4.57 -2.24
CA SER A 336 -13.77 3.15 -1.96
C SER A 336 -13.38 2.78 -0.52
N THR A 337 -12.28 3.37 -0.03
CA THR A 337 -11.80 3.19 1.35
C THR A 337 -12.75 3.81 2.37
N THR A 338 -13.27 5.00 2.09
CA THR A 338 -14.21 5.69 2.97
C THR A 338 -15.53 4.93 3.05
N LEU A 339 -16.14 4.60 1.91
CA LEU A 339 -17.39 3.82 1.88
C LEU A 339 -17.26 2.47 2.60
N ASN A 340 -16.15 1.76 2.38
CA ASN A 340 -15.87 0.49 3.07
C ASN A 340 -15.69 0.67 4.59
N ALA A 341 -15.10 1.79 5.04
CA ALA A 341 -15.00 2.09 6.46
C ALA A 341 -16.37 2.30 7.11
N PHE A 342 -17.26 3.04 6.45
CA PHE A 342 -18.64 3.27 6.90
C PHE A 342 -19.45 1.97 6.90
N GLN A 343 -19.35 1.15 5.85
CA GLN A 343 -19.97 -0.16 5.78
C GLN A 343 -19.53 -1.06 6.95
N ARG A 344 -18.22 -1.10 7.24
CA ARG A 344 -17.66 -1.93 8.32
C ARG A 344 -18.15 -1.53 9.71
N ILE A 345 -18.32 -0.23 9.97
CA ILE A 345 -18.76 0.27 11.28
C ILE A 345 -20.29 0.35 11.40
N GLY A 346 -21.01 0.26 10.28
CA GLY A 346 -22.47 0.33 10.24
C GLY A 346 -23.04 1.73 10.56
N ILE A 347 -22.29 2.79 10.25
CA ILE A 347 -22.78 4.17 10.38
C ILE A 347 -23.37 4.59 9.04
N ASN A 348 -24.62 5.04 9.05
CA ASN A 348 -25.26 5.63 7.87
C ASN A 348 -25.02 7.14 7.85
N ASN A 349 -24.49 7.68 6.76
CA ASN A 349 -24.29 9.12 6.56
C ASN A 349 -24.69 9.51 5.12
N PRO A 350 -25.99 9.73 4.87
CA PRO A 350 -26.49 9.98 3.52
C PRO A 350 -25.82 11.15 2.80
N GLU A 351 -25.61 12.27 3.50
CA GLU A 351 -24.98 13.47 2.90
C GLU A 351 -23.56 13.18 2.39
N LEU A 352 -22.73 12.49 3.19
CA LEU A 352 -21.40 12.10 2.74
C LEU A 352 -21.49 11.10 1.58
N PHE A 353 -22.44 10.18 1.61
CA PHE A 353 -22.59 9.17 0.57
C PHE A 353 -23.01 9.78 -0.78
N ASP A 354 -23.89 10.78 -0.79
CA ASP A 354 -24.27 11.51 -1.99
C ASP A 354 -23.06 12.24 -2.59
N ASN A 355 -22.30 12.97 -1.76
CA ASN A 355 -21.06 13.64 -2.20
C ASN A 355 -20.03 12.64 -2.77
N LEU A 356 -19.85 11.49 -2.11
CA LEU A 356 -18.95 10.43 -2.57
C LEU A 356 -19.46 9.77 -3.86
N ALA A 357 -20.76 9.62 -4.03
CA ALA A 357 -21.36 9.06 -5.25
C ALA A 357 -21.19 9.99 -6.45
N GLU A 358 -21.46 11.29 -6.29
CA GLU A 358 -21.20 12.31 -7.31
C GLU A 358 -19.72 12.36 -7.69
N ARG A 359 -18.84 12.33 -6.69
CA ARG A 359 -17.39 12.29 -6.94
C ARG A 359 -16.96 11.00 -7.62
N ALA A 360 -17.49 9.84 -7.21
CA ALA A 360 -17.21 8.56 -7.84
C ALA A 360 -17.60 8.56 -9.31
N LEU A 361 -18.75 9.17 -9.65
CA LEU A 361 -19.21 9.35 -11.02
C LEU A 361 -18.21 10.18 -11.86
N ALA A 362 -17.62 11.22 -11.27
CA ALA A 362 -16.62 12.05 -11.94
C ALA A 362 -15.28 11.33 -12.19
N VAL A 363 -14.90 10.35 -11.36
CA VAL A 363 -13.63 9.59 -11.45
C VAL A 363 -13.82 8.10 -11.73
N VAL A 364 -14.92 7.70 -12.37
CA VAL A 364 -15.23 6.27 -12.63
C VAL A 364 -14.07 5.55 -13.33
N GLN A 365 -13.45 6.19 -14.32
CA GLN A 365 -12.38 5.58 -15.12
C GLN A 365 -11.10 5.31 -14.32
N ASP A 366 -10.92 5.99 -13.17
CA ASP A 366 -9.75 5.82 -12.31
C ASP A 366 -9.93 4.68 -11.30
N HIS A 367 -11.13 4.08 -11.22
CA HIS A 367 -11.37 2.95 -10.31
C HIS A 367 -10.70 1.68 -10.82
N ASP A 368 -9.88 1.06 -9.98
CA ASP A 368 -9.45 -0.32 -10.20
C ASP A 368 -10.55 -1.32 -9.79
N ALA A 369 -10.36 -2.61 -10.11
CA ALA A 369 -11.32 -3.65 -9.77
C ALA A 369 -11.65 -3.74 -8.26
N ARG A 370 -10.68 -3.44 -7.37
CA ARG A 370 -10.88 -3.46 -5.92
C ARG A 370 -11.69 -2.26 -5.45
N ASP A 371 -11.49 -1.11 -6.09
CA ASP A 371 -12.26 0.11 -5.82
C ASP A 371 -13.71 -0.08 -6.23
N ILE A 372 -13.99 -0.60 -7.43
CA ILE A 372 -15.35 -0.93 -7.86
C ILE A 372 -16.01 -1.89 -6.86
N SER A 373 -15.33 -2.97 -6.51
CA SER A 373 -15.88 -3.98 -5.60
C SER A 373 -16.29 -3.38 -4.26
N LYS A 374 -15.42 -2.58 -3.63
CA LYS A 374 -15.72 -1.93 -2.35
C LYS A 374 -16.85 -0.89 -2.48
N THR A 375 -16.79 -0.05 -3.51
CA THR A 375 -17.79 1.01 -3.74
C THR A 375 -19.18 0.40 -3.93
N VAL A 376 -19.35 -0.54 -4.86
CA VAL A 376 -20.67 -1.15 -5.14
C VAL A 376 -21.17 -1.97 -3.95
N THR A 377 -20.29 -2.71 -3.26
CA THR A 377 -20.69 -3.49 -2.08
C THR A 377 -21.17 -2.60 -0.93
N ALA A 378 -20.50 -1.47 -0.69
CA ALA A 378 -20.88 -0.52 0.34
C ALA A 378 -22.18 0.21 0.00
N LEU A 379 -22.32 0.69 -1.24
CA LEU A 379 -23.58 1.33 -1.71
C LEU A 379 -24.75 0.35 -1.61
N ALA A 380 -24.57 -0.89 -2.07
CA ALA A 380 -25.57 -1.94 -1.95
C ALA A 380 -25.91 -2.28 -0.49
N HIS A 381 -24.97 -2.17 0.45
CA HIS A 381 -25.20 -2.41 1.87
C HIS A 381 -26.10 -1.33 2.49
N PHE A 382 -25.92 -0.08 2.09
CA PHE A 382 -26.74 1.05 2.56
C PHE A 382 -28.03 1.23 1.75
N GLY A 383 -28.32 0.35 0.79
CA GLY A 383 -29.50 0.47 -0.08
C GLY A 383 -29.45 1.67 -1.03
N LEU A 384 -28.24 2.21 -1.29
CA LEU A 384 -28.04 3.34 -2.19
C LEU A 384 -27.85 2.82 -3.61
N LYS A 385 -28.78 3.20 -4.50
CA LYS A 385 -28.79 2.83 -5.90
C LYS A 385 -28.95 4.09 -6.76
N ASP A 386 -27.85 4.82 -6.93
CA ASP A 386 -27.78 5.84 -7.99
C ASP A 386 -27.65 5.12 -9.35
N GLU A 387 -28.70 5.22 -10.18
CA GLU A 387 -28.77 4.48 -11.45
C GLU A 387 -27.63 4.81 -12.40
N GLU A 388 -27.23 6.08 -12.50
CA GLU A 388 -26.17 6.48 -13.43
C GLU A 388 -24.81 6.01 -12.92
N LEU A 389 -24.52 6.16 -11.63
CA LEU A 389 -23.28 5.64 -11.04
C LEU A 389 -23.19 4.11 -11.20
N PHE A 390 -24.26 3.37 -10.90
CA PHE A 390 -24.28 1.91 -11.07
C PHE A 390 -24.05 1.50 -12.52
N LYS A 391 -24.69 2.18 -13.47
CA LYS A 391 -24.48 1.94 -14.91
C LYS A 391 -23.04 2.20 -15.32
N ARG A 392 -22.44 3.30 -14.88
CA ARG A 392 -21.05 3.66 -15.23
C ARG A 392 -20.04 2.71 -14.59
N LEU A 393 -20.24 2.34 -13.33
CA LEU A 393 -19.42 1.33 -12.64
C LEU A 393 -19.58 -0.05 -13.28
N ALA A 394 -20.79 -0.45 -13.68
CA ALA A 394 -21.03 -1.72 -14.35
C ALA A 394 -20.35 -1.78 -15.73
N SER A 395 -20.49 -0.75 -16.56
CA SER A 395 -19.76 -0.64 -17.82
C SER A 395 -18.25 -0.70 -17.62
N HIS A 396 -17.72 0.01 -16.61
CA HIS A 396 -16.29 0.00 -16.30
C HIS A 396 -15.83 -1.39 -15.81
N ALA A 397 -16.58 -2.01 -14.90
CA ALA A 397 -16.33 -3.36 -14.40
C ALA A 397 -16.28 -4.40 -15.53
N ALA A 398 -17.16 -4.28 -16.52
CA ALA A 398 -17.14 -5.12 -17.71
C ALA A 398 -15.83 -4.98 -18.50
N SER A 399 -15.33 -3.74 -18.66
CA SER A 399 -14.11 -3.44 -19.42
C SER A 399 -12.82 -3.91 -18.73
N ILE A 400 -12.82 -4.07 -17.40
CA ILE A 400 -11.67 -4.51 -16.60
C ILE A 400 -11.91 -5.84 -15.88
N ALA A 401 -12.84 -6.66 -16.38
CA ALA A 401 -13.27 -7.90 -15.72
C ALA A 401 -12.09 -8.87 -15.43
N ASP A 402 -11.07 -8.87 -16.27
CA ASP A 402 -9.84 -9.67 -16.13
C ASP A 402 -8.96 -9.27 -14.94
N GLN A 403 -9.11 -8.04 -14.44
CA GLN A 403 -8.35 -7.51 -13.29
C GLN A 403 -8.95 -7.90 -11.93
N PHE A 404 -10.19 -8.39 -11.90
CA PHE A 404 -10.81 -8.83 -10.65
C PHE A 404 -10.12 -10.08 -10.10
N ASP A 405 -9.78 -10.02 -8.81
CA ASP A 405 -9.47 -11.21 -8.02
C ASP A 405 -10.76 -11.96 -7.65
N ALA A 406 -10.60 -13.15 -7.07
CA ALA A 406 -11.72 -14.05 -6.80
C ALA A 406 -12.78 -13.40 -5.88
N MET A 407 -12.33 -12.83 -4.76
CA MET A 407 -13.20 -12.17 -3.78
C MET A 407 -13.84 -10.89 -4.34
N GLY A 408 -13.06 -10.07 -5.06
CA GLY A 408 -13.55 -8.84 -5.70
C GLY A 408 -14.64 -9.13 -6.73
N LEU A 409 -14.46 -10.17 -7.54
CA LEU A 409 -15.46 -10.61 -8.52
C LEU A 409 -16.78 -10.98 -7.83
N VAL A 410 -16.72 -11.88 -6.83
CA VAL A 410 -17.92 -12.37 -6.12
C VAL A 410 -18.65 -11.23 -5.42
N ASN A 411 -17.93 -10.37 -4.70
CA ASN A 411 -18.55 -9.25 -4.00
C ASN A 411 -19.23 -8.27 -4.98
N THR A 412 -18.60 -8.03 -6.13
CA THR A 412 -19.17 -7.13 -7.16
C THR A 412 -20.42 -7.72 -7.79
N ALA A 413 -20.37 -8.98 -8.23
CA ALA A 413 -21.51 -9.68 -8.82
C ALA A 413 -22.68 -9.79 -7.83
N HIS A 414 -22.38 -10.19 -6.59
CA HIS A 414 -23.38 -10.28 -5.51
C HIS A 414 -24.02 -8.94 -5.19
N ALA A 415 -23.23 -7.85 -5.12
CA ALA A 415 -23.75 -6.52 -4.84
C ALA A 415 -24.68 -6.02 -5.95
N PHE A 416 -24.32 -6.18 -7.24
CA PHE A 416 -25.21 -5.83 -8.35
C PHE A 416 -26.50 -6.67 -8.34
N ALA A 417 -26.39 -7.98 -8.15
CA ALA A 417 -27.54 -8.88 -8.04
C ALA A 417 -28.47 -8.48 -6.88
N ARG A 418 -27.92 -8.18 -5.70
CA ARG A 418 -28.67 -7.76 -4.50
C ARG A 418 -29.41 -6.44 -4.69
N THR A 419 -28.87 -5.52 -5.49
CA THR A 419 -29.53 -4.25 -5.83
C THR A 419 -30.53 -4.37 -6.99
N ASN A 420 -30.74 -5.58 -7.50
CA ASN A 420 -31.54 -5.85 -8.70
C ASN A 420 -31.11 -4.92 -9.86
N PHE A 421 -29.80 -4.77 -10.05
CA PHE A 421 -29.21 -4.01 -11.14
C PHE A 421 -28.52 -4.98 -12.11
N LEU A 422 -29.09 -5.09 -13.31
CA LEU A 422 -28.59 -5.98 -14.36
C LEU A 422 -28.22 -5.16 -15.59
N GLN A 423 -26.95 -5.25 -15.98
CA GLN A 423 -26.46 -4.78 -17.27
C GLN A 423 -25.79 -5.95 -17.97
N GLN A 424 -26.22 -6.24 -19.20
CA GLN A 424 -25.86 -7.47 -19.90
C GLN A 424 -24.35 -7.62 -20.08
N ASP A 425 -23.66 -6.57 -20.53
CA ASP A 425 -22.21 -6.62 -20.78
C ASP A 425 -21.41 -6.95 -19.51
N MET A 426 -21.82 -6.37 -18.37
CA MET A 426 -21.23 -6.63 -17.06
C MET A 426 -21.53 -8.05 -16.59
N ALA A 427 -22.78 -8.50 -16.70
CA ALA A 427 -23.16 -9.86 -16.34
C ALA A 427 -22.35 -10.89 -17.14
N VAL A 428 -22.22 -10.71 -18.46
CA VAL A 428 -21.42 -11.59 -19.32
C VAL A 428 -19.95 -11.58 -18.90
N ALA A 429 -19.32 -10.39 -18.81
CA ALA A 429 -17.89 -10.28 -18.52
C ALA A 429 -17.50 -10.84 -17.14
N LEU A 430 -18.30 -10.56 -16.09
CA LEU A 430 -18.05 -11.11 -14.76
C LEU A 430 -18.30 -12.63 -14.72
N SER A 431 -19.30 -13.12 -15.46
CA SER A 431 -19.60 -14.55 -15.54
C SER A 431 -18.50 -15.34 -16.25
N GLU A 432 -17.97 -14.83 -17.36
CA GLU A 432 -16.82 -15.42 -18.05
C GLU A 432 -15.57 -15.40 -17.16
N ARG A 433 -15.31 -14.30 -16.45
CA ARG A 433 -14.19 -14.22 -15.50
C ARG A 433 -14.31 -15.27 -14.40
N SER A 434 -15.53 -15.58 -13.96
CA SER A 434 -15.79 -16.51 -12.86
C SER A 434 -15.17 -17.90 -13.07
N VAL A 435 -15.12 -18.36 -14.33
CA VAL A 435 -14.55 -19.66 -14.71
C VAL A 435 -13.07 -19.79 -14.32
N TYR A 436 -12.31 -18.70 -14.38
CA TYR A 436 -10.87 -18.70 -14.09
C TYR A 436 -10.55 -18.64 -12.59
N VAL A 437 -11.46 -18.06 -11.80
CA VAL A 437 -11.26 -17.81 -10.36
C VAL A 437 -12.05 -18.75 -9.45
N CYS A 438 -13.06 -19.47 -9.96
CA CYS A 438 -13.97 -20.28 -9.14
C CYS A 438 -13.23 -21.32 -8.27
N ARG A 439 -12.12 -21.87 -8.77
CA ARG A 439 -11.28 -22.83 -8.02
C ARG A 439 -10.68 -22.27 -6.72
N LEU A 440 -10.56 -20.94 -6.61
CA LEU A 440 -10.01 -20.25 -5.45
C LEU A 440 -11.08 -19.90 -4.41
N LEU A 441 -12.36 -20.00 -4.77
CA LEU A 441 -13.47 -19.56 -3.92
C LEU A 441 -13.72 -20.55 -2.79
N ASP A 442 -14.06 -20.04 -1.61
CA ASP A 442 -14.62 -20.85 -0.54
C ASP A 442 -16.11 -21.18 -0.77
N ALA A 443 -16.70 -21.91 0.17
CA ALA A 443 -18.09 -22.35 0.09
C ALA A 443 -19.10 -21.19 0.06
N GLY A 444 -18.91 -20.18 0.92
CA GLY A 444 -19.81 -19.03 1.00
C GLY A 444 -19.64 -18.07 -0.17
N GLU A 445 -18.42 -17.92 -0.68
CA GLU A 445 -18.12 -17.17 -1.89
C GLU A 445 -18.72 -17.83 -3.14
N THR A 446 -18.60 -19.15 -3.26
CA THR A 446 -19.17 -19.88 -4.40
C THR A 446 -20.71 -19.84 -4.37
N ARG A 447 -21.33 -19.91 -3.18
CA ARG A 447 -22.77 -19.70 -2.99
C ARG A 447 -23.21 -18.33 -3.47
N ARG A 448 -22.59 -17.25 -2.97
CA ARG A 448 -22.92 -15.87 -3.37
C ARG A 448 -22.74 -15.63 -4.87
N LEU A 449 -21.69 -16.22 -5.45
CA LEU A 449 -21.47 -16.18 -6.89
C LEU A 449 -22.60 -16.87 -7.65
N LEU A 450 -22.92 -18.12 -7.29
CA LEU A 450 -23.95 -18.90 -7.98
C LEU A 450 -25.33 -18.24 -7.87
N TRP A 451 -25.64 -17.66 -6.70
CA TRP A 451 -26.83 -16.86 -6.50
C TRP A 451 -26.86 -15.62 -7.40
N ALA A 452 -25.74 -14.90 -7.50
CA ALA A 452 -25.64 -13.75 -8.39
C ALA A 452 -25.83 -14.14 -9.87
N LEU A 453 -25.23 -15.28 -10.30
CA LEU A 453 -25.41 -15.83 -11.65
C LEU A 453 -26.87 -16.21 -11.94
N ALA A 454 -27.60 -16.73 -10.95
CA ALA A 454 -29.03 -17.00 -11.07
C ALA A 454 -29.83 -15.70 -11.29
N LYS A 455 -29.55 -14.64 -10.51
CA LYS A 455 -30.19 -13.33 -10.70
C LYS A 455 -29.83 -12.67 -12.03
N PHE A 456 -28.63 -12.92 -12.54
CA PHE A 456 -28.22 -12.52 -13.89
C PHE A 456 -28.79 -13.42 -15.00
N GLN A 457 -29.55 -14.45 -14.65
CA GLN A 457 -30.17 -15.42 -15.56
C GLN A 457 -29.17 -16.18 -16.44
N VAL A 458 -27.95 -16.38 -15.94
CA VAL A 458 -26.89 -17.10 -16.66
C VAL A 458 -27.24 -18.58 -16.71
N ARG A 459 -27.29 -19.14 -17.92
CA ARG A 459 -27.60 -20.57 -18.19
C ARG A 459 -26.52 -21.29 -19.00
N ASP A 460 -25.43 -20.61 -19.38
CA ASP A 460 -24.38 -21.22 -20.19
C ASP A 460 -23.66 -22.34 -19.40
N PRO A 461 -23.72 -23.61 -19.88
CA PRO A 461 -23.04 -24.72 -19.23
C PRO A 461 -21.52 -24.52 -19.09
N LYS A 462 -20.88 -23.75 -19.97
CA LYS A 462 -19.44 -23.46 -19.90
C LYS A 462 -19.07 -22.66 -18.65
N ILE A 463 -19.96 -21.80 -18.18
CA ILE A 463 -19.79 -21.01 -16.97
C ILE A 463 -20.25 -21.80 -15.75
N LEU A 464 -21.43 -22.41 -15.84
CA LEU A 464 -22.08 -23.05 -14.69
C LEU A 464 -21.40 -24.33 -14.27
N THR A 465 -20.92 -25.17 -15.19
CA THR A 465 -20.32 -26.47 -14.86
C THR A 465 -19.11 -26.33 -13.92
N PRO A 466 -18.12 -25.44 -14.18
CA PRO A 466 -17.01 -25.19 -13.25
C PRO A 466 -17.47 -24.70 -11.86
N VAL A 467 -18.47 -23.82 -11.79
CA VAL A 467 -18.96 -23.24 -10.54
C VAL A 467 -19.73 -24.26 -9.72
N PHE A 468 -20.62 -25.04 -10.36
CA PHE A 468 -21.33 -26.15 -9.70
C PHE A 468 -20.38 -27.25 -9.22
N ASN A 469 -19.35 -27.60 -10.01
CA ASN A 469 -18.33 -28.56 -9.58
C ASN A 469 -17.57 -28.07 -8.35
N ARG A 470 -17.30 -26.75 -8.25
CA ARG A 470 -16.72 -26.17 -7.04
C ARG A 470 -17.67 -26.26 -5.85
N CYS A 471 -18.96 -25.96 -6.02
CA CYS A 471 -19.97 -26.12 -4.98
C CYS A 471 -20.05 -27.57 -4.48
N LEU A 472 -20.05 -28.54 -5.41
CA LEU A 472 -20.08 -29.96 -5.11
C LEU A 472 -18.84 -30.42 -4.33
N ALA A 473 -17.65 -29.93 -4.73
CA ALA A 473 -16.43 -30.21 -3.98
C ALA A 473 -16.45 -29.66 -2.55
N LEU A 474 -17.22 -28.57 -2.31
CA LEU A 474 -17.37 -27.91 -1.02
C LEU A 474 -18.75 -28.14 -0.38
N HIS A 475 -19.47 -29.20 -0.78
CA HIS A 475 -20.89 -29.38 -0.44
C HIS A 475 -21.16 -29.47 1.06
N TYR A 476 -20.21 -29.85 1.91
CA TYR A 476 -20.44 -29.83 3.35
C TYR A 476 -20.59 -28.38 3.85
N ASP A 477 -19.61 -27.53 3.56
CA ASP A 477 -19.56 -26.14 4.01
C ASP A 477 -20.52 -25.22 3.25
N PHE A 478 -20.79 -25.50 1.96
CA PHE A 478 -21.72 -24.75 1.09
C PHE A 478 -23.12 -24.58 1.70
N PHE A 479 -23.41 -25.45 2.64
CA PHE A 479 -24.70 -25.99 2.93
C PHE A 479 -24.86 -25.95 4.47
N ALA A 480 -23.76 -26.00 5.22
CA ALA A 480 -23.73 -25.80 6.66
C ALA A 480 -23.97 -24.34 7.09
N ASP A 481 -23.77 -23.35 6.22
CA ASP A 481 -23.92 -21.92 6.55
C ASP A 481 -25.41 -21.51 6.69
N PRO A 482 -25.91 -21.23 7.91
CA PRO A 482 -27.31 -20.88 8.14
C PRO A 482 -27.67 -19.50 7.60
N THR A 483 -26.69 -18.63 7.32
CA THR A 483 -26.96 -17.28 6.79
C THR A 483 -27.28 -17.28 5.29
N GLY A 484 -27.09 -18.41 4.62
CA GLY A 484 -27.27 -18.55 3.18
C GLY A 484 -28.46 -19.38 2.74
N SER A 485 -29.36 -19.78 3.64
CA SER A 485 -30.46 -20.70 3.31
C SER A 485 -31.37 -20.16 2.21
N GLU A 486 -31.76 -18.88 2.29
CA GLU A 486 -32.59 -18.23 1.26
C GLU A 486 -31.89 -18.20 -0.10
N GLU A 487 -30.58 -17.87 -0.12
CA GLU A 487 -29.82 -17.89 -1.38
C GLU A 487 -29.75 -19.30 -1.98
N ILE A 488 -29.61 -20.34 -1.14
CA ILE A 488 -29.58 -21.74 -1.58
C ILE A 488 -30.92 -22.16 -2.19
N GLU A 489 -32.03 -21.82 -1.55
CA GLU A 489 -33.37 -22.11 -2.07
C GLU A 489 -33.57 -21.44 -3.44
N GLU A 490 -33.28 -20.14 -3.56
CA GLU A 490 -33.42 -19.42 -4.82
C GLU A 490 -32.50 -19.96 -5.94
N ILE A 491 -31.29 -20.43 -5.61
CA ILE A 491 -30.38 -21.08 -6.56
C ILE A 491 -31.05 -22.33 -7.15
N PHE A 492 -31.57 -23.21 -6.30
CA PHE A 492 -32.12 -24.48 -6.76
C PHE A 492 -33.52 -24.35 -7.36
N ASP A 493 -34.30 -23.34 -6.97
CA ASP A 493 -35.55 -22.99 -7.64
C ASP A 493 -35.30 -22.51 -9.09
N PHE A 494 -34.20 -21.77 -9.31
CA PHE A 494 -33.86 -21.28 -10.64
C PHE A 494 -33.23 -22.35 -11.55
N TYR A 495 -32.27 -23.11 -11.04
CA TYR A 495 -31.51 -24.08 -11.84
C TYR A 495 -32.17 -25.47 -11.89
N GLY A 496 -32.86 -25.88 -10.84
CA GLY A 496 -33.47 -27.20 -10.73
C GLY A 496 -32.46 -28.37 -10.77
N PRO A 497 -32.93 -29.60 -11.04
CA PRO A 497 -32.12 -30.81 -10.92
C PRO A 497 -31.09 -31.01 -12.05
N ASN A 498 -31.24 -30.32 -13.18
CA ASN A 498 -30.55 -30.71 -14.42
C ASN A 498 -29.10 -30.21 -14.52
N PHE A 499 -28.74 -29.10 -13.87
CA PHE A 499 -27.38 -28.53 -13.99
C PHE A 499 -26.34 -29.26 -13.15
N CYS A 500 -26.71 -29.72 -11.96
CA CYS A 500 -25.84 -30.55 -11.11
C CYS A 500 -26.68 -31.54 -10.29
N PRO A 501 -27.06 -32.69 -10.88
CA PRO A 501 -27.90 -33.68 -10.21
C PRO A 501 -27.34 -34.14 -8.84
N PRO A 502 -26.03 -34.39 -8.66
CA PRO A 502 -25.49 -34.78 -7.37
C PRO A 502 -25.66 -33.71 -6.28
N LEU A 503 -25.43 -32.44 -6.61
CA LEU A 503 -25.58 -31.34 -5.65
C LEU A 503 -27.07 -31.11 -5.31
N TYR A 504 -27.97 -31.26 -6.29
CA TYR A 504 -29.41 -31.15 -6.09
C TYR A 504 -29.97 -32.28 -5.21
N GLN A 505 -29.45 -33.52 -5.34
CA GLN A 505 -29.82 -34.61 -4.44
C GLN A 505 -29.44 -34.32 -2.99
N LEU A 506 -28.24 -33.74 -2.78
CA LEU A 506 -27.79 -33.30 -1.46
C LEU A 506 -28.63 -32.12 -0.92
N TYR A 507 -29.16 -31.27 -1.80
CA TYR A 507 -30.10 -30.22 -1.42
C TYR A 507 -31.42 -30.80 -0.87
N ILE A 508 -32.04 -31.73 -1.60
CA ILE A 508 -33.31 -32.36 -1.17
C ILE A 508 -33.14 -33.14 0.14
N SER A 509 -32.02 -33.86 0.31
CA SER A 509 -31.83 -34.72 1.49
C SER A 509 -31.74 -33.95 2.81
N ARG A 510 -31.48 -32.64 2.78
CA ARG A 510 -31.51 -31.75 3.97
C ARG A 510 -32.89 -31.52 4.54
N GLY A 511 -33.91 -31.49 3.67
CA GLY A 511 -35.30 -31.38 4.11
C GLY A 511 -35.81 -32.65 4.79
N SER A 512 -35.08 -33.76 4.64
CA SER A 512 -35.48 -35.10 5.10
C SER A 512 -34.86 -35.51 6.44
N THR A 513 -33.95 -34.72 7.03
CA THR A 513 -33.43 -34.98 8.38
C THR A 513 -34.46 -34.54 9.44
N PRO A 514 -34.96 -35.44 10.30
CA PRO A 514 -35.84 -35.06 11.40
C PRO A 514 -35.09 -34.08 12.32
N GLN A 515 -35.71 -32.93 12.62
CA GLN A 515 -35.28 -32.08 13.73
C GLN A 515 -35.37 -32.92 15.01
N ALA A 516 -34.23 -33.22 15.62
CA ALA A 516 -34.12 -33.91 16.90
C ALA A 516 -33.96 -32.90 18.04
#